data_AF-A0A379YKD6-F1
#
_entry.id   AF-A0A379YKD6-F1
#
_cell.length_a   1.000
_cell.length_b   1.000
_cell.length_c   1.000
_cell.angle_alpha   90.00
_cell.angle_beta   90.00
_cell.angle_gamma   90.00
#
_symmetry.space_group_name_H-M   'P 1'
#
loop_
_entity.id
_entity.type
_entity.pdbx_description
1 polymer ?
#
loop_
_entity_poly.entity_id
_entity_poly.type
_entity_poly.pdbx_seq_one_letter_code
_entity_poly.pdbx_strand_id
1 'polypeptide(L)'
;MDEITTIPSKLEFLIQLLNVTSGIIVIYCLFSMPTQLIRRFRRKWNGKAVSPISLIFKKILKGWLLALLILVPTSSLLTYSVLNETGAEPGHIFAVIVTQSIIGNILTSFFYGYVFIKINKSKWSYSAKEEKSDGTVVEPTLDDLVSALKKHINEYVNVNGVQPKSIMIDYNIHTMFFEHGIYKINGFDSIKFIPSANISDSINQGLSWKVIN
;
A
#
# COMPACT_ATOMS: atom_id res chain seq x y z
N MET A 1 46.77 -32.34 28.62
CA MET A 1 45.32 -32.06 28.46
C MET A 1 45.27 -30.68 27.85
N ASP A 2 45.48 -30.63 26.54
CA ASP A 2 45.50 -29.39 25.77
C ASP A 2 44.21 -29.33 24.98
N GLU A 3 43.25 -28.60 25.51
CA GLU A 3 42.04 -28.24 24.79
C GLU A 3 41.73 -26.78 25.12
N ILE A 4 41.28 -26.04 24.09
CA ILE A 4 40.69 -24.69 24.13
C ILE A 4 41.67 -23.52 23.89
N THR A 5 42.13 -23.36 22.64
CA THR A 5 42.58 -22.04 22.11
C THR A 5 42.21 -21.78 20.64
N THR A 6 41.28 -22.55 20.03
CA THR A 6 40.97 -22.45 18.58
C THR A 6 39.69 -21.69 18.23
N ILE A 7 38.99 -21.11 19.21
CA ILE A 7 37.74 -20.36 19.01
C ILE A 7 37.91 -18.91 18.48
N PRO A 8 38.97 -18.12 18.81
CA PRO A 8 39.00 -16.71 18.44
C PRO A 8 39.08 -16.46 16.92
N SER A 9 39.75 -17.34 16.16
CA SER A 9 39.95 -17.17 14.71
C SER A 9 38.67 -17.26 13.87
N LYS A 10 37.68 -18.05 14.33
CA LYS A 10 36.40 -18.19 13.61
C LYS A 10 35.48 -16.97 13.81
N LEU A 11 35.51 -16.37 15.00
CA LEU A 11 34.73 -15.19 15.32
C LEU A 11 35.25 -13.97 14.56
N GLU A 12 36.57 -13.77 14.55
CA GLU A 12 37.22 -12.70 13.78
C GLU A 12 36.93 -12.80 12.27
N PHE A 13 36.98 -14.02 11.71
CA PHE A 13 36.61 -14.26 10.32
C PHE A 13 35.15 -13.89 10.01
N LEU A 14 34.23 -14.25 10.91
CA LEU A 14 32.81 -13.89 10.79
C LEU A 14 32.58 -12.37 10.84
N ILE A 15 33.27 -11.67 11.74
CA ILE A 15 33.24 -10.21 11.87
C ILE A 15 33.76 -9.55 10.59
N GLN A 16 34.89 -10.01 10.05
CA GLN A 16 35.44 -9.50 8.80
C GLN A 16 34.50 -9.73 7.61
N LEU A 17 33.91 -10.93 7.51
CA LEU A 17 32.94 -11.26 6.46
C LEU A 17 31.69 -10.37 6.54
N LEU A 18 31.16 -10.15 7.75
CA LEU A 18 30.03 -9.25 8.00
C LEU A 18 30.36 -7.82 7.61
N ASN A 19 31.56 -7.35 7.93
CA ASN A 19 32.01 -6.00 7.60
C ASN A 19 32.12 -5.80 6.08
N VAL A 20 32.74 -6.73 5.36
CA VAL A 20 32.81 -6.71 3.88
C VAL A 20 31.41 -6.74 3.26
N THR A 21 30.52 -7.60 3.76
CA THR A 21 29.15 -7.73 3.27
C THR A 21 28.36 -6.44 3.49
N SER A 22 28.47 -5.82 4.67
CA SER A 22 27.84 -4.53 4.96
C SER A 22 28.35 -3.42 4.04
N GLY A 23 29.66 -3.36 3.78
CA GLY A 23 30.26 -2.40 2.86
C GLY A 23 29.70 -2.52 1.45
N ILE A 24 29.58 -3.75 0.93
CA ILE A 24 28.98 -4.02 -0.39
C ILE A 24 27.52 -3.55 -0.43
N ILE A 25 26.75 -3.80 0.62
CA ILE A 25 25.35 -3.38 0.72
C ILE A 25 25.22 -1.85 0.72
N VAL A 26 26.06 -1.14 1.47
CA VAL A 26 26.06 0.33 1.51
C VAL A 26 26.42 0.90 0.13
N ILE A 27 27.46 0.36 -0.51
CA ILE A 27 27.84 0.75 -1.89
C ILE A 27 26.65 0.52 -2.83
N TYR A 28 26.02 -0.65 -2.78
CA TYR A 28 24.82 -0.94 -3.58
C TYR A 28 23.72 0.10 -3.33
N CYS A 29 23.41 0.43 -2.07
CA CYS A 29 22.41 1.42 -1.72
C CYS A 29 22.75 2.80 -2.30
N LEU A 30 23.98 3.28 -2.10
CA LEU A 30 24.47 4.58 -2.59
C LEU A 30 24.39 4.70 -4.12
N PHE A 31 24.73 3.64 -4.87
CA PHE A 31 24.72 3.67 -6.33
C PHE A 31 23.36 3.29 -6.94
N SER A 32 22.49 2.58 -6.22
CA SER A 32 21.18 2.12 -6.74
C SER A 32 20.22 3.25 -7.10
N MET A 33 20.27 4.38 -6.38
CA MET A 33 19.37 5.51 -6.56
C MET A 33 19.84 6.47 -7.67
N PRO A 34 21.12 6.90 -7.70
CA PRO A 34 21.67 7.70 -8.80
C PRO A 34 21.61 7.00 -10.15
N THR A 35 21.95 5.71 -10.21
CA THR A 35 21.94 4.96 -11.50
C THR A 35 20.54 4.87 -12.11
N GLN A 36 19.50 4.67 -11.29
CA GLN A 36 18.11 4.64 -11.76
C GLN A 36 17.60 6.03 -12.18
N LEU A 37 18.00 7.10 -11.47
CA LEU A 37 17.70 8.48 -11.85
C LEU A 37 18.40 8.87 -13.16
N ILE A 38 19.69 8.57 -13.32
CA ILE A 38 20.46 8.87 -14.53
C ILE A 38 19.86 8.14 -15.74
N ARG A 39 19.52 6.85 -15.60
CA ARG A 39 18.84 6.07 -16.67
C ARG A 39 17.50 6.71 -17.06
N ARG A 40 16.76 7.22 -16.08
CA ARG A 40 15.49 7.92 -16.30
C ARG A 40 15.68 9.23 -17.06
N PHE A 41 16.60 10.09 -16.61
CA PHE A 41 16.90 11.36 -17.26
C PHE A 41 17.35 11.17 -18.71
N ARG A 42 18.25 10.20 -18.95
CA ARG A 42 18.70 9.85 -20.31
C ARG A 42 17.55 9.40 -21.21
N ARG A 43 16.62 8.59 -20.70
CA ARG A 43 15.44 8.16 -21.47
C ARG A 43 14.47 9.30 -21.76
N LYS A 44 14.26 10.21 -20.79
CA LYS A 44 13.43 11.42 -20.96
C LYS A 44 14.01 12.36 -22.01
N TRP A 45 15.33 12.56 -22.01
CA TRP A 45 16.02 13.35 -23.04
C TRP A 45 15.93 12.73 -24.42
N ASN A 46 15.91 11.40 -24.52
CA ASN A 46 15.79 10.69 -25.79
C ASN A 46 14.32 10.49 -26.26
N GLY A 47 13.35 11.20 -25.66
CA GLY A 47 11.93 11.11 -26.03
C GLY A 47 11.28 9.74 -25.81
N LYS A 48 11.92 8.83 -25.07
CA LYS A 48 11.42 7.48 -24.82
C LYS A 48 10.40 7.48 -23.69
N ALA A 49 9.43 6.57 -23.73
CA ALA A 49 8.49 6.36 -22.64
C ALA A 49 9.24 6.10 -21.31
N VAL A 50 8.85 6.83 -20.26
CA VAL A 50 9.52 6.79 -18.97
C VAL A 50 8.54 6.34 -17.90
N SER A 51 8.95 5.41 -17.05
CA SER A 51 8.11 4.96 -15.94
C SER A 51 7.90 6.08 -14.91
N PRO A 52 6.75 6.07 -14.21
CA PRO A 52 6.47 6.96 -13.09
C PRO A 52 7.59 6.93 -12.05
N ILE A 53 8.02 8.10 -11.60
CA ILE A 53 9.13 8.22 -10.62
C ILE A 53 8.79 7.50 -9.30
N SER A 54 7.50 7.41 -8.97
CA SER A 54 6.98 6.71 -7.81
C SER A 54 7.26 5.21 -7.83
N LEU A 55 7.28 4.56 -9.01
CA LEU A 55 7.60 3.14 -9.16
C LEU A 55 9.08 2.85 -8.96
N ILE A 56 9.95 3.74 -9.46
CA ILE A 56 11.40 3.68 -9.25
C ILE A 56 11.68 3.82 -7.76
N PHE A 57 11.10 4.83 -7.12
CA PHE A 57 11.25 5.06 -5.69
C PHE A 57 10.75 3.86 -4.86
N LYS A 58 9.63 3.24 -5.24
CA LYS A 58 9.08 2.04 -4.57
C LYS A 58 10.04 0.85 -4.65
N LYS A 59 10.68 0.62 -5.80
CA LYS A 59 11.67 -0.46 -5.97
C LYS A 59 12.93 -0.22 -5.14
N ILE A 60 13.46 1.00 -5.16
CA ILE A 60 14.64 1.41 -4.39
C ILE A 60 14.35 1.26 -2.89
N LEU A 61 13.22 1.78 -2.44
CA LEU A 61 12.83 1.72 -1.03
C LEU A 61 12.68 0.29 -0.52
N LYS A 62 12.15 -0.64 -1.33
CA LYS A 62 12.09 -2.05 -0.99
C LYS A 62 13.48 -2.67 -0.82
N GLY A 63 14.42 -2.33 -1.71
CA GLY A 63 15.81 -2.78 -1.61
C GLY A 63 16.53 -2.21 -0.40
N TRP A 64 16.32 -0.93 -0.10
CA TRP A 64 16.91 -0.25 1.06
C TRP A 64 16.34 -0.78 2.38
N LEU A 65 15.06 -1.17 2.41
CA LEU A 65 14.45 -1.79 3.58
C LEU A 65 15.09 -3.15 3.90
N LEU A 66 15.28 -3.99 2.88
CA LEU A 66 15.99 -5.26 3.04
C LEU A 66 17.44 -5.04 3.50
N ALA A 67 18.11 -4.02 2.95
CA ALA A 67 19.45 -3.64 3.37
C ALA A 67 19.51 -3.20 4.84
N LEU A 68 18.56 -2.38 5.30
CA LEU A 68 18.48 -1.94 6.71
C LEU A 68 18.28 -3.11 7.67
N LEU A 69 17.47 -4.10 7.28
CA LEU A 69 17.21 -5.29 8.09
C LEU A 69 18.48 -6.11 8.37
N ILE A 70 19.47 -6.03 7.47
CA ILE A 70 20.77 -6.68 7.61
C ILE A 70 21.78 -5.72 8.29
N LEU A 71 21.79 -4.45 7.90
CA LEU A 71 22.77 -3.45 8.36
C LEU A 71 22.61 -3.06 9.84
N VAL A 72 21.39 -2.96 10.35
CA VAL A 72 21.14 -2.58 11.75
C VAL A 72 21.71 -3.61 12.75
N PRO A 73 21.39 -4.91 12.65
CA PRO A 73 21.98 -5.91 13.55
C PRO A 73 23.49 -6.08 13.32
N THR A 74 23.95 -6.02 12.07
CA THR A 74 25.38 -6.14 11.74
C THR A 74 26.20 -4.99 12.33
N SER A 75 25.72 -3.75 12.20
CA SER A 75 26.42 -2.58 12.75
C SER A 75 26.47 -2.61 14.27
N SER A 76 25.40 -3.06 14.93
CA SER A 76 25.37 -3.21 16.40
C SER A 76 26.40 -4.23 16.89
N LEU A 77 26.55 -5.36 16.18
CA LEU A 77 27.53 -6.40 16.52
C LEU A 77 28.99 -5.93 16.31
N LEU A 78 29.24 -5.20 15.22
CA LEU A 78 30.55 -4.61 14.95
C LEU A 78 30.92 -3.56 16.01
N THR A 79 29.98 -2.69 16.36
CA THR A 79 30.19 -1.67 17.41
C THR A 79 30.46 -2.31 18.77
N TYR A 80 29.75 -3.37 19.14
CA TYR A 80 30.06 -4.15 20.35
C TYR A 80 31.51 -4.67 20.34
N SER A 81 31.92 -5.29 19.23
CA SER A 81 33.23 -5.93 19.12
C SER A 81 34.37 -4.90 19.28
N VAL A 82 34.27 -3.77 18.57
CA VAL A 82 35.27 -2.69 18.64
C VAL A 82 35.32 -2.02 20.02
N LEU A 83 34.15 -1.75 20.62
CA LEU A 83 34.12 -1.12 21.94
C LEU A 83 34.62 -2.05 23.05
N ASN A 84 34.37 -3.35 22.93
CA ASN A 84 34.88 -4.34 23.87
C ASN A 84 36.42 -4.49 23.77
N GLU A 85 36.98 -4.46 22.56
CA GLU A 85 38.44 -4.48 22.33
C GLU A 85 39.15 -3.21 22.82
N THR A 86 38.49 -2.06 22.76
CA THR A 86 39.03 -0.79 23.24
C THR A 86 38.90 -0.60 24.76
N GLY A 87 38.35 -1.59 25.47
CA GLY A 87 38.19 -1.56 26.92
C GLY A 87 37.15 -0.56 27.40
N ALA A 88 36.17 -0.20 26.56
CA ALA A 88 35.09 0.71 26.95
C ALA A 88 34.28 0.14 28.10
N GLU A 89 33.77 1.01 28.97
CA GLU A 89 32.98 0.58 30.12
C GLU A 89 31.71 -0.16 29.66
N PRO A 90 31.38 -1.34 30.23
CA PRO A 90 30.24 -2.15 29.79
C PRO A 90 28.90 -1.39 29.77
N GLY A 91 28.72 -0.43 30.68
CA GLY A 91 27.54 0.44 30.72
C GLY A 91 27.40 1.32 29.48
N HIS A 92 28.50 1.86 28.95
CA HIS A 92 28.51 2.64 27.72
C HIS A 92 28.25 1.77 26.49
N ILE A 93 28.84 0.57 26.45
CA ILE A 93 28.61 -0.41 25.38
C ILE A 93 27.13 -0.79 25.31
N PHE A 94 26.53 -1.09 26.46
CA PHE A 94 25.10 -1.42 26.55
C PHE A 94 24.22 -0.26 26.09
N ALA A 95 24.49 0.97 26.55
CA ALA A 95 23.74 2.15 26.17
C ALA A 95 23.80 2.41 24.65
N VAL A 96 24.97 2.24 24.02
CA VAL A 96 25.13 2.41 22.57
C VAL A 96 24.34 1.37 21.80
N ILE A 97 24.45 0.09 22.16
CA ILE A 97 23.74 -1.01 21.46
C ILE A 97 22.23 -0.86 21.58
N VAL A 98 21.73 -0.55 22.78
CA VAL A 98 20.30 -0.33 23.02
C VAL A 98 19.80 0.85 22.22
N THR A 99 20.51 1.97 22.24
CA THR A 99 20.13 3.19 21.50
C THR A 99 20.12 2.93 19.99
N GLN A 100 21.16 2.27 19.46
CA GLN A 100 21.30 1.96 18.04
C GLN A 100 20.26 0.92 17.57
N SER A 101 19.93 -0.05 18.42
CA SER A 101 18.87 -1.04 18.16
C SER A 101 17.48 -0.41 18.18
N ILE A 102 17.20 0.47 19.15
CA ILE A 102 15.92 1.19 19.24
C ILE A 102 15.74 2.11 18.03
N ILE A 103 16.74 2.96 17.75
CA ILE A 103 16.70 3.88 16.60
C ILE A 103 16.55 3.09 15.30
N GLY A 104 17.34 2.03 15.13
CA GLY A 104 17.29 1.16 13.95
C GLY A 104 15.93 0.49 13.78
N ASN A 105 15.34 -0.06 14.84
CA ASN A 105 14.02 -0.69 14.80
C ASN A 105 12.89 0.31 14.53
N ILE A 106 12.96 1.51 15.12
CA ILE A 106 12.00 2.59 14.86
C ILE A 106 12.05 2.99 13.39
N LEU A 107 13.25 3.26 12.86
CA LEU A 107 13.44 3.58 11.44
C LEU A 107 12.92 2.46 10.54
N THR A 108 13.30 1.21 10.82
CA THR A 108 12.88 0.06 10.01
C THR A 108 11.37 -0.13 10.05
N SER A 109 10.73 0.09 11.20
CA SER A 109 9.27 0.02 11.36
C SER A 109 8.55 1.14 10.61
N PHE A 110 9.05 2.37 10.66
CA PHE A 110 8.49 3.49 9.88
C PHE A 110 8.64 3.26 8.37
N PHE A 111 9.80 2.78 7.92
CA PHE A 111 10.02 2.43 6.51
C PHE A 111 9.11 1.28 6.08
N TYR A 112 8.94 0.26 6.91
CA TYR A 112 8.02 -0.85 6.65
C TYR A 112 6.58 -0.39 6.60
N GLY A 113 6.13 0.41 7.56
CA GLY A 113 4.80 1.01 7.57
C GLY A 113 4.55 1.87 6.33
N TYR A 114 5.49 2.73 5.95
CA TYR A 114 5.38 3.54 4.73
C TYR A 114 5.32 2.67 3.46
N VAL A 115 6.19 1.66 3.35
CA VAL A 115 6.20 0.72 2.21
C VAL A 115 4.90 -0.06 2.16
N PHE A 116 4.41 -0.56 3.30
CA PHE A 116 3.15 -1.29 3.43
C PHE A 116 1.96 -0.44 3.02
N ILE A 117 1.84 0.77 3.56
CA ILE A 117 0.78 1.74 3.21
C ILE A 117 0.85 2.05 1.72
N LYS A 118 2.04 2.27 1.14
CA LYS A 118 2.19 2.60 -0.29
C LYS A 118 1.98 1.41 -1.22
N ILE A 119 2.27 0.18 -0.78
CA ILE A 119 1.95 -1.05 -1.51
C ILE A 119 0.45 -1.29 -1.52
N ASN A 120 -0.18 -1.16 -0.35
CA ASN A 120 -1.62 -1.39 -0.19
C ASN A 120 -2.47 -0.19 -0.57
N LYS A 121 -1.87 0.99 -0.85
CA LYS A 121 -2.60 2.15 -1.34
C LYS A 121 -3.39 1.85 -2.59
N SER A 122 -2.93 0.98 -3.49
CA SER A 122 -3.76 0.57 -4.64
C SER A 122 -4.95 -0.26 -4.17
N LYS A 123 -4.77 -1.25 -3.29
CA LYS A 123 -5.88 -2.07 -2.76
C LYS A 123 -6.90 -1.25 -1.95
N TRP A 124 -6.47 -0.25 -1.20
CA TRP A 124 -7.35 0.65 -0.45
C TRP A 124 -7.95 1.77 -1.32
N SER A 125 -7.25 2.18 -2.39
CA SER A 125 -7.72 3.18 -3.37
C SER A 125 -8.52 2.56 -4.52
N TYR A 126 -8.58 1.23 -4.66
CA TYR A 126 -9.38 0.55 -5.67
C TYR A 126 -10.87 0.77 -5.43
N SER A 127 -11.27 1.06 -4.19
CA SER A 127 -12.63 1.52 -3.90
C SER A 127 -12.96 2.91 -4.46
N ALA A 128 -11.99 3.64 -5.03
CA ALA A 128 -12.18 5.01 -5.54
C ALA A 128 -11.62 5.26 -6.95
N LYS A 129 -11.10 4.24 -7.64
CA LYS A 129 -10.41 4.42 -8.94
C LYS A 129 -10.80 3.45 -10.05
N GLU A 130 -11.73 2.54 -9.83
CA GLU A 130 -12.42 1.85 -10.92
C GLU A 130 -13.57 2.71 -11.46
N GLU A 131 -13.23 3.86 -12.05
CA GLU A 131 -14.14 4.58 -12.95
C GLU A 131 -13.35 5.59 -13.80
N LYS A 132 -12.37 5.08 -14.56
CA LYS A 132 -11.92 5.76 -15.78
C LYS A 132 -11.78 4.72 -16.88
N SER A 133 -12.92 4.21 -17.32
CA SER A 133 -13.03 3.66 -18.66
C SER A 133 -12.93 4.81 -19.65
N ASP A 134 -12.05 4.63 -20.62
CA ASP A 134 -11.82 5.52 -21.75
C ASP A 134 -13.13 5.74 -22.53
N GLY A 135 -13.63 6.96 -22.45
CA GLY A 135 -14.90 7.42 -22.98
C GLY A 135 -15.19 8.76 -22.31
N THR A 136 -15.69 9.73 -23.05
CA THR A 136 -16.22 10.97 -22.47
C THR A 136 -17.42 10.61 -21.60
N VAL A 137 -17.17 10.17 -20.37
CA VAL A 137 -18.18 9.97 -19.33
C VAL A 137 -18.61 11.36 -18.92
N VAL A 138 -19.72 11.82 -19.51
CA VAL A 138 -20.52 12.85 -18.89
C VAL A 138 -20.94 12.26 -17.55
N GLU A 139 -20.54 12.87 -16.44
CA GLU A 139 -21.01 12.44 -15.12
C GLU A 139 -22.55 12.40 -15.15
N PRO A 140 -23.18 11.25 -14.83
CA PRO A 140 -24.62 11.12 -14.93
C PRO A 140 -25.28 12.13 -13.99
N THR A 141 -26.26 12.86 -14.50
CA THR A 141 -27.00 13.83 -13.69
C THR A 141 -27.93 13.11 -12.71
N LEU A 142 -28.39 13.81 -11.68
CA LEU A 142 -29.37 13.28 -10.72
C LEU A 142 -30.63 12.74 -11.42
N ASP A 143 -31.07 13.41 -12.49
CA ASP A 143 -32.24 13.02 -13.28
C ASP A 143 -32.00 11.74 -14.09
N ASP A 144 -30.77 11.54 -14.58
CA ASP A 144 -30.37 10.30 -15.27
C ASP A 144 -30.42 9.11 -14.30
N LEU A 145 -29.95 9.30 -13.07
CA LEU A 145 -29.98 8.27 -12.02
C LEU A 145 -31.42 7.93 -11.60
N VAL A 146 -32.29 8.94 -11.42
CA VAL A 146 -33.71 8.72 -11.09
C VAL A 146 -34.42 7.97 -12.22
N SER A 147 -34.16 8.34 -13.47
CA SER A 147 -34.74 7.70 -14.66
C SER A 147 -34.29 6.25 -14.78
N ALA A 148 -33.01 5.98 -14.54
CA ALA A 148 -32.46 4.63 -14.55
C ALA A 148 -33.07 3.74 -13.46
N LEU A 149 -33.24 4.27 -12.24
CA LEU A 149 -33.90 3.54 -11.15
C LEU A 149 -35.37 3.22 -11.46
N LYS A 150 -36.13 4.20 -11.98
CA LYS A 150 -37.53 3.97 -12.40
C LYS A 150 -37.62 2.91 -13.48
N LYS A 151 -36.73 2.95 -14.48
CA LYS A 151 -36.65 1.94 -15.53
C LYS A 151 -36.39 0.55 -14.95
N HIS A 152 -35.44 0.43 -14.02
CA HIS A 152 -35.12 -0.84 -13.38
C HIS A 152 -36.28 -1.43 -12.57
N ILE A 153 -37.00 -0.58 -11.82
CA ILE A 153 -38.21 -0.99 -11.09
C ILE A 153 -39.30 -1.45 -12.07
N ASN A 154 -39.53 -0.70 -13.15
CA ASN A 154 -40.52 -1.05 -14.16
C ASN A 154 -40.18 -2.37 -14.87
N GLU A 155 -38.90 -2.61 -15.20
CA GLU A 155 -38.44 -3.89 -15.75
C GLU A 155 -38.70 -5.04 -14.78
N TYR A 156 -38.41 -4.85 -13.49
CA TYR A 156 -38.72 -5.84 -12.46
C TYR A 156 -40.22 -6.13 -12.35
N VAL A 157 -41.06 -5.10 -12.37
CA VAL A 157 -42.53 -5.23 -12.33
C VAL A 157 -43.05 -5.92 -13.59
N ASN A 158 -42.50 -5.63 -14.76
CA ASN A 158 -42.89 -6.28 -16.01
C ASN A 158 -42.58 -7.78 -16.00
N VAL A 159 -41.47 -8.18 -15.36
CA VAL A 159 -41.07 -9.60 -15.27
C VAL A 159 -41.82 -10.34 -14.16
N ASN A 160 -42.01 -9.72 -13.00
CA ASN A 160 -42.53 -10.41 -11.80
C ASN A 160 -44.00 -10.09 -11.49
N GLY A 161 -44.61 -9.12 -12.17
CA GLY A 161 -45.99 -8.69 -11.96
C GLY A 161 -46.24 -7.94 -10.64
N VAL A 162 -45.20 -7.70 -9.83
CA VAL A 162 -45.32 -7.10 -8.50
C VAL A 162 -44.23 -6.04 -8.26
N GLN A 163 -44.55 -5.05 -7.43
CA GLN A 163 -43.59 -4.03 -6.99
C GLN A 163 -42.54 -4.64 -6.05
N PRO A 164 -41.26 -4.25 -6.18
CA PRO A 164 -40.20 -4.73 -5.29
C PRO A 164 -40.41 -4.20 -3.87
N LYS A 165 -40.30 -5.07 -2.86
CA LYS A 165 -40.42 -4.67 -1.45
C LYS A 165 -39.19 -3.92 -0.95
N SER A 166 -38.01 -4.35 -1.40
CA SER A 166 -36.77 -3.68 -1.05
C SER A 166 -35.74 -3.65 -2.18
N ILE A 167 -34.94 -2.60 -2.19
CA ILE A 167 -33.87 -2.40 -3.17
C ILE A 167 -32.60 -2.01 -2.41
N MET A 168 -31.55 -2.81 -2.56
CA MET A 168 -30.20 -2.36 -2.21
C MET A 168 -29.77 -1.30 -3.20
N ILE A 169 -29.17 -0.23 -2.69
CA ILE A 169 -28.63 0.84 -3.51
C ILE A 169 -27.22 1.19 -3.00
N ASP A 170 -26.34 1.59 -3.91
CA ASP A 170 -25.00 2.04 -3.55
C ASP A 170 -25.08 3.17 -2.51
N TYR A 171 -24.21 3.11 -1.52
CA TYR A 171 -24.19 4.06 -0.41
C TYR A 171 -24.10 5.53 -0.87
N ASN A 172 -23.32 5.82 -1.91
CA ASN A 172 -23.12 7.19 -2.40
C ASN A 172 -24.39 7.72 -3.07
N ILE A 173 -25.06 6.88 -3.86
CA ILE A 173 -26.33 7.24 -4.51
C ILE A 173 -27.44 7.37 -3.47
N HIS A 174 -27.48 6.49 -2.47
CA HIS A 174 -28.43 6.60 -1.37
C HIS A 174 -28.33 7.95 -0.66
N THR A 175 -27.09 8.36 -0.35
CA THR A 175 -26.81 9.63 0.31
C THR A 175 -27.29 10.80 -0.56
N MET A 176 -26.96 10.79 -1.86
CA MET A 176 -27.38 11.82 -2.80
C MET A 176 -28.92 11.92 -2.93
N PHE A 177 -29.61 10.78 -3.03
CA PHE A 177 -31.07 10.72 -3.14
C PHE A 177 -31.76 11.16 -1.86
N PHE A 178 -31.18 10.85 -0.70
CA PHE A 178 -31.67 11.29 0.59
C PHE A 178 -31.54 12.80 0.74
N GLU A 179 -30.37 13.38 0.43
CA GLU A 179 -30.11 14.82 0.49
C GLU A 179 -31.05 15.63 -0.41
N HIS A 180 -31.36 15.12 -1.61
CA HIS A 180 -32.24 15.77 -2.57
C HIS A 180 -33.73 15.40 -2.41
N GLY A 181 -34.09 14.64 -1.37
CA GLY A 181 -35.49 14.27 -1.10
C GLY A 181 -36.13 13.38 -2.18
N ILE A 182 -35.33 12.72 -3.01
CA ILE A 182 -35.78 11.97 -4.20
C ILE A 182 -36.77 10.87 -3.86
N TYR A 183 -36.58 10.18 -2.73
CA TYR A 183 -37.45 9.07 -2.32
C TYR A 183 -38.91 9.49 -2.15
N LYS A 184 -39.14 10.69 -1.60
CA LYS A 184 -40.48 11.23 -1.31
C LYS A 184 -41.13 11.85 -2.54
N ILE A 185 -40.33 12.45 -3.42
CA ILE A 185 -40.84 13.25 -4.55
C ILE A 185 -41.18 12.35 -5.75
N ASN A 186 -40.55 11.18 -5.86
CA ASN A 186 -40.67 10.30 -7.03
C ASN A 186 -41.55 9.06 -6.83
N GLY A 187 -42.34 9.00 -5.76
CA GLY A 187 -43.30 7.92 -5.52
C GLY A 187 -42.66 6.58 -5.15
N PHE A 188 -41.48 6.61 -4.52
CA PHE A 188 -40.78 5.40 -4.06
C PHE A 188 -41.16 4.99 -2.63
N ASP A 189 -42.17 5.60 -2.03
CA ASP A 189 -42.54 5.45 -0.61
C ASP A 189 -42.92 4.00 -0.21
N SER A 190 -43.33 3.20 -1.19
CA SER A 190 -43.69 1.79 -0.99
C SER A 190 -42.50 0.83 -1.01
N ILE A 191 -41.30 1.31 -1.35
CA ILE A 191 -40.09 0.50 -1.55
C ILE A 191 -39.07 0.84 -0.46
N LYS A 192 -38.57 -0.18 0.24
CA LYS A 192 -37.52 0.00 1.24
C LYS A 192 -36.14 0.03 0.58
N PHE A 193 -35.44 1.16 0.64
CA PHE A 193 -34.06 1.27 0.15
C PHE A 193 -33.05 0.92 1.24
N ILE A 194 -32.09 0.06 0.92
CA ILE A 194 -31.06 -0.41 1.83
C ILE A 194 -29.70 0.04 1.27
N PRO A 195 -28.97 0.97 1.92
CA PRO A 195 -27.65 1.36 1.46
C PRO A 195 -26.65 0.21 1.59
N SER A 196 -25.85 -0.03 0.56
CA SER A 196 -24.79 -1.06 0.55
C SER A 196 -23.55 -0.55 -0.16
N ALA A 197 -22.38 -0.82 0.42
CA ALA A 197 -21.08 -0.45 -0.15
C ALA A 197 -20.50 -1.51 -1.11
N ASN A 198 -21.16 -2.68 -1.24
CA ASN A 198 -20.70 -3.80 -2.07
C ASN A 198 -21.91 -4.54 -2.65
N ILE A 199 -22.45 -4.06 -3.77
CA ILE A 199 -23.47 -4.80 -4.54
C ILE A 199 -22.73 -5.73 -5.50
N SER A 200 -22.35 -6.91 -5.01
CA SER A 200 -21.50 -7.85 -5.74
C SER A 200 -22.31 -8.91 -6.50
N ASP A 201 -23.05 -8.52 -7.53
CA ASP A 201 -23.57 -9.50 -8.51
C ASP A 201 -22.90 -9.28 -9.86
N SER A 202 -21.99 -10.20 -10.16
CA SER A 202 -20.97 -10.21 -11.18
C SER A 202 -21.49 -10.52 -12.59
N ILE A 203 -22.35 -9.67 -13.18
CA ILE A 203 -22.67 -9.80 -14.62
C ILE A 203 -22.66 -8.46 -15.37
N ASN A 204 -22.98 -7.33 -14.73
CA ASN A 204 -22.93 -6.03 -15.40
C ASN A 204 -22.01 -5.06 -14.62
N GLN A 205 -20.83 -4.82 -15.16
CA GLN A 205 -19.97 -3.71 -14.76
C GLN A 205 -20.77 -2.41 -14.86
N GLY A 206 -21.23 -1.86 -13.73
CA GLY A 206 -21.83 -0.52 -13.66
C GLY A 206 -23.22 -0.38 -13.03
N LEU A 207 -23.81 -1.39 -12.37
CA LEU A 207 -25.11 -1.23 -11.69
C LEU A 207 -24.99 -1.07 -10.18
N SER A 208 -25.54 0.04 -9.69
CA SER A 208 -25.49 0.56 -8.33
C SER A 208 -26.77 0.26 -7.52
N TRP A 209 -27.55 -0.74 -7.93
CA TRP A 209 -28.75 -1.19 -7.22
C TRP A 209 -29.11 -2.65 -7.50
N LYS A 210 -29.69 -3.33 -6.51
CA LYS A 210 -30.12 -4.75 -6.55
C LYS A 210 -31.43 -4.93 -5.80
N VAL A 211 -32.43 -5.55 -6.42
CA VAL A 211 -33.70 -5.87 -5.74
C VAL A 211 -33.47 -7.00 -4.71
N ILE A 212 -33.93 -6.79 -3.47
CA ILE A 212 -34.05 -7.85 -2.45
C ILE A 212 -35.55 -8.09 -2.24
N ASN A 213 -35.97 -9.33 -2.41
CA ASN A 213 -37.30 -9.78 -2.01
C ASN A 213 -37.32 -10.31 -0.58
#